data_AF-A0A5C1YGH8-F1
#
_entry.id   AF-A0A5C1YGH8-F1
#
_cell.length_a   1.000
_cell.length_b   1.000
_cell.length_c   1.000
_cell.angle_alpha   90.00
_cell.angle_beta   90.00
_cell.angle_gamma   90.00
#
_symmetry.space_group_name_H-M   'P 1'
#
loop_
_entity.id
_entity.type
_entity.pdbx_description
1 polymer ?
#
loop_
_entity_poly.entity_id
_entity_poly.type
_entity_poly.pdbx_seq_one_letter_code
_entity_poly.pdbx_strand_id
1 'polypeptide(L)'
;MAGRSRGKRLAGVAVAAAAVVALLTGAAWVGSQAIDLANARGELDASRQALDLAIDRLDASLDDARTADADGRAALDESSGRTLDEVARDALSTALAELDTVSADAEQTLAEASALLAGATDLDDSLSPDDVRATAGALGEASDSMTALDADLADATDGARAATAAVRDAVAAHDAWLEQMRAGAYREHVWAAGWTPELDACQGSVDLTAAYGLPAIAEHWSCTGKEFPREAGAFVVLDGVLAGTYRVDGIAAMLDQTTDTVADLPQGHDLLYQTCIDGNSRTMAMVALTRVD
;
A
#
# COMPACT_ATOMS: atom_id res chain seq x y z
N MET A 1 -12.71 -2.17 111.90
CA MET A 1 -13.00 -1.50 110.60
C MET A 1 -11.73 -1.48 109.75
N ALA A 2 -11.48 -2.49 108.93
CA ALA A 2 -10.48 -2.45 107.86
C ALA A 2 -10.66 -3.70 106.98
N GLY A 3 -10.95 -3.52 105.69
CA GLY A 3 -10.99 -4.67 104.77
C GLY A 3 -12.02 -4.62 103.64
N ARG A 4 -12.13 -3.51 102.89
CA ARG A 4 -12.81 -3.46 101.58
C ARG A 4 -12.22 -2.35 100.70
N SER A 5 -11.03 -2.53 100.13
CA SER A 5 -10.50 -1.61 99.10
C SER A 5 -9.59 -2.24 98.03
N ARG A 6 -9.15 -3.50 98.16
CA ARG A 6 -8.24 -4.13 97.20
C ARG A 6 -8.88 -4.57 95.88
N GLY A 7 -10.19 -4.82 95.82
CA GLY A 7 -10.88 -5.25 94.60
C GLY A 7 -11.02 -4.17 93.51
N LYS A 8 -11.05 -2.88 93.88
CA LYS A 8 -11.22 -1.77 92.91
C LYS A 8 -9.93 -1.38 92.18
N ARG A 9 -8.76 -1.72 92.73
CA ARG A 9 -7.45 -1.37 92.12
C ARG A 9 -7.00 -2.38 91.05
N LEU A 10 -7.42 -3.64 91.13
CA LEU A 10 -7.11 -4.66 90.11
C LEU A 10 -8.00 -4.52 88.85
N ALA A 11 -9.26 -4.09 89.02
CA ALA A 11 -10.16 -3.85 87.89
C ALA A 11 -9.71 -2.66 87.01
N GLY A 12 -9.14 -1.60 87.59
CA GLY A 12 -8.67 -0.43 86.83
C GLY A 12 -7.40 -0.68 86.00
N VAL A 13 -6.50 -1.55 86.46
CA VAL A 13 -5.26 -1.89 85.75
C VAL A 13 -5.53 -2.80 84.54
N ALA A 14 -6.50 -3.72 84.64
CA ALA A 14 -6.90 -4.58 83.52
C ALA A 14 -7.57 -3.80 82.37
N VAL A 15 -8.38 -2.78 82.67
CA VAL A 15 -9.03 -1.93 81.66
C VAL A 15 -8.02 -1.01 80.96
N ALA A 16 -7.03 -0.47 81.69
CA ALA A 16 -5.98 0.35 81.09
C ALA A 16 -5.05 -0.47 80.17
N ALA A 17 -4.72 -1.71 80.54
CA ALA A 17 -3.91 -2.60 79.69
C ALA A 17 -4.67 -3.02 78.40
N ALA A 18 -5.97 -3.30 78.50
CA ALA A 18 -6.80 -3.63 77.33
C ALA A 18 -6.94 -2.44 76.36
N ALA A 19 -7.06 -1.20 76.88
CA ALA A 19 -7.11 0.00 76.05
C ALA A 19 -5.79 0.28 75.32
N VAL A 20 -4.64 0.05 75.97
CA VAL A 20 -3.32 0.21 75.33
C VAL A 20 -3.08 -0.85 74.27
N VAL A 21 -3.45 -2.11 74.51
CA VAL A 21 -3.34 -3.17 73.49
C VAL A 21 -4.25 -2.86 72.30
N ALA A 22 -5.50 -2.43 72.53
CA ALA A 22 -6.43 -2.05 71.46
C ALA A 22 -5.92 -0.86 70.63
N LEU A 23 -5.28 0.13 71.27
CA LEU A 23 -4.66 1.27 70.59
C LEU A 23 -3.43 0.85 69.76
N LEU A 24 -2.58 -0.04 70.27
CA LEU A 24 -1.40 -0.53 69.56
C LEU A 24 -1.78 -1.44 68.38
N THR A 25 -2.78 -2.30 68.53
CA THR A 25 -3.30 -3.12 67.42
C THR A 25 -4.01 -2.26 66.38
N GLY A 26 -4.75 -1.24 66.81
CA GLY A 26 -5.40 -0.28 65.90
C GLY A 26 -4.37 0.53 65.10
N ALA A 27 -3.32 1.04 65.76
CA ALA A 27 -2.25 1.78 65.09
C ALA A 27 -1.45 0.90 64.10
N ALA A 28 -1.18 -0.35 64.44
CA ALA A 28 -0.52 -1.30 63.55
C ALA A 28 -1.36 -1.62 62.30
N TRP A 29 -2.69 -1.80 62.48
CA TRP A 29 -3.61 -2.07 61.37
C TRP A 29 -3.76 -0.87 60.41
N VAL A 30 -3.93 0.34 60.97
CA VAL A 30 -3.94 1.58 60.17
C VAL A 30 -2.61 1.77 59.43
N GLY A 31 -1.48 1.46 60.08
CA GLY A 31 -0.16 1.52 59.45
C GLY A 31 0.00 0.55 58.30
N SER A 32 -0.47 -0.70 58.43
CA SER A 32 -0.40 -1.69 57.33
C SER A 32 -1.27 -1.30 56.14
N GLN A 33 -2.46 -0.76 56.37
CA GLN A 33 -3.37 -0.30 55.31
C GLN A 33 -2.78 0.89 54.54
N ALA A 34 -2.12 1.82 55.24
CA ALA A 34 -1.45 2.94 54.61
C ALA A 34 -0.27 2.53 53.72
N ILE A 35 0.52 1.53 54.14
CA ILE A 35 1.62 0.97 53.33
C ILE A 35 1.06 0.23 52.11
N ASP A 36 0.00 -0.55 52.29
CA ASP A 36 -0.63 -1.32 51.22
C ASP A 36 -1.19 -0.42 50.11
N LEU A 37 -1.91 0.63 50.52
CA LEU A 37 -2.41 1.65 49.61
C LEU A 37 -1.28 2.42 48.91
N ALA A 38 -0.20 2.76 49.62
CA ALA A 38 0.94 3.45 49.02
C ALA A 38 1.62 2.60 47.95
N ASN A 39 1.78 1.29 48.19
CA ASN A 39 2.33 0.37 47.20
C ASN A 39 1.40 0.23 45.99
N ALA A 40 0.09 0.05 46.22
CA ALA A 40 -0.90 -0.04 45.14
C ALA A 40 -0.92 1.23 44.28
N ARG A 41 -0.80 2.42 44.88
CA ARG A 41 -0.68 3.69 44.15
C ARG A 41 0.61 3.78 43.35
N GLY A 42 1.73 3.30 43.91
CA GLY A 42 3.00 3.23 43.18
C GLY A 42 2.93 2.31 41.96
N GLU A 43 2.25 1.16 42.07
CA GLU A 43 1.96 0.27 40.95
C GLU A 43 1.07 0.94 39.90
N LEU A 44 0.01 1.63 40.34
CA LEU A 44 -0.88 2.37 39.44
C LEU A 44 -0.14 3.48 38.66
N ASP A 45 0.69 4.28 39.33
CA ASP A 45 1.46 5.34 38.67
C ASP A 45 2.45 4.78 37.66
N ALA A 46 3.09 3.64 37.98
CA ALA A 46 3.95 2.93 37.04
C ALA A 46 3.17 2.42 35.82
N SER A 47 2.01 1.79 36.02
CA SER A 47 1.16 1.31 34.91
C SER A 47 0.62 2.47 34.04
N ARG A 48 0.26 3.61 34.64
CA ARG A 48 -0.14 4.81 33.89
C ARG A 48 1.00 5.31 33.00
N GLN A 49 2.20 5.43 33.55
CA GLN A 49 3.37 5.86 32.78
C GLN A 49 3.71 4.88 31.65
N ALA A 50 3.61 3.57 31.91
CA ALA A 50 3.83 2.56 30.88
C ALA A 50 2.82 2.66 29.73
N LEU A 51 1.52 2.81 30.07
CA LEU A 51 0.47 2.96 29.07
C LEU A 51 0.60 4.28 28.27
N ASP A 52 0.91 5.39 28.93
CA ASP A 52 1.16 6.69 28.29
C ASP A 52 2.29 6.61 27.24
N LEU A 53 3.40 5.96 27.59
CA LEU A 53 4.50 5.71 26.65
C LEU A 53 4.13 4.75 25.51
N ALA A 54 3.23 3.78 25.76
CA ALA A 54 2.73 2.87 24.73
C ALA A 54 1.78 3.58 23.76
N ILE A 55 0.94 4.50 24.26
CA ILE A 55 0.08 5.40 23.47
C ILE A 55 0.92 6.25 22.52
N ASP A 56 1.92 6.97 23.05
CA ASP A 56 2.80 7.82 22.24
C ASP A 56 3.53 7.03 21.13
N ARG A 57 3.96 5.79 21.44
CA ARG A 57 4.63 4.93 20.46
C ARG A 57 3.69 4.48 19.36
N LEU A 58 2.51 3.96 19.71
CA LEU A 58 1.54 3.47 18.72
C LEU A 58 1.02 4.61 17.83
N ASP A 59 0.83 5.81 18.38
CA ASP A 59 0.44 7.00 17.61
C ASP A 59 1.50 7.36 16.56
N ALA A 60 2.77 7.35 16.94
CA ALA A 60 3.88 7.57 16.00
C ALA A 60 3.96 6.46 14.92
N SER A 61 3.73 5.20 15.29
CA SER A 61 3.69 4.09 14.33
C SER A 61 2.50 4.19 13.36
N LEU A 62 1.35 4.71 13.80
CA LEU A 62 0.21 5.00 12.94
C LEU A 62 0.51 6.09 11.90
N ASP A 63 1.21 7.16 12.28
CA ASP A 63 1.66 8.19 11.34
C ASP A 63 2.64 7.64 10.29
N ASP A 64 3.52 6.73 10.70
CA ASP A 64 4.44 6.04 9.81
C ASP A 64 3.69 5.12 8.83
N ALA A 65 2.72 4.34 9.33
CA ALA A 65 1.83 3.49 8.54
C ALA A 65 1.04 4.29 7.50
N ARG A 66 0.45 5.43 7.87
CA ARG A 66 -0.27 6.33 6.95
C ARG A 66 0.63 6.84 5.82
N THR A 67 1.90 7.13 6.12
CA THR A 67 2.88 7.53 5.11
C THR A 67 3.17 6.38 4.14
N ALA A 68 3.36 5.17 4.66
CA ALA A 68 3.59 3.98 3.84
C ALA A 68 2.37 3.62 2.96
N ASP A 69 1.15 3.74 3.48
CA ASP A 69 -0.08 3.53 2.71
C ASP A 69 -0.18 4.52 1.54
N ALA A 70 0.00 5.82 1.81
CA ALA A 70 -0.06 6.85 0.79
C ALA A 70 0.99 6.62 -0.33
N ASP A 71 2.22 6.29 0.05
CA ASP A 71 3.30 5.97 -0.89
C ASP A 71 2.99 4.71 -1.72
N GLY A 72 2.44 3.67 -1.11
CA GLY A 72 2.06 2.44 -1.78
C GLY A 72 0.92 2.63 -2.78
N ARG A 73 -0.12 3.40 -2.41
CA ARG A 73 -1.22 3.74 -3.33
C ARG A 73 -0.74 4.57 -4.51
N ALA A 74 0.14 5.55 -4.27
CA ALA A 74 0.76 6.32 -5.34
C ALA A 74 1.55 5.41 -6.30
N ALA A 75 2.31 4.45 -5.78
CA ALA A 75 3.04 3.49 -6.61
C ALA A 75 2.11 2.57 -7.43
N LEU A 76 0.95 2.18 -6.90
CA LEU A 76 -0.07 1.45 -7.68
C LEU A 76 -0.66 2.31 -8.80
N ASP A 77 -0.97 3.58 -8.56
CA ASP A 77 -1.52 4.43 -9.60
C ASP A 77 -0.49 4.68 -10.72
N GLU A 78 0.75 5.00 -10.36
CA GLU A 78 1.83 5.33 -11.30
C GLU A 78 2.34 4.13 -12.12
N SER A 79 2.19 2.91 -11.61
CA SER A 79 2.67 1.69 -12.27
C SER A 79 1.65 1.04 -13.21
N SER A 80 0.44 1.60 -13.33
CA SER A 80 -0.62 1.05 -14.20
C SER A 80 -0.15 0.93 -15.65
N GLY A 81 -0.14 -0.29 -16.19
CA GLY A 81 0.31 -0.58 -17.56
C GLY A 81 1.82 -0.41 -17.78
N ARG A 82 2.60 -0.22 -16.71
CA ARG A 82 4.06 -0.02 -16.76
C ARG A 82 4.82 -1.14 -16.06
N THR A 83 4.24 -2.33 -16.01
CA THR A 83 4.87 -3.55 -15.48
C THR A 83 4.71 -4.66 -16.51
N LEU A 84 5.64 -5.62 -16.51
CA LEU A 84 5.60 -6.74 -17.47
C LEU A 84 4.48 -7.74 -17.14
N ASP A 85 4.07 -7.80 -15.87
CA ASP A 85 2.95 -8.57 -15.34
C ASP A 85 2.38 -7.89 -14.07
N GLU A 86 1.22 -8.35 -13.60
CA GLU A 86 0.52 -7.76 -12.45
C GLU A 86 0.99 -8.31 -11.08
N VAL A 87 1.98 -9.22 -11.03
CA VAL A 87 2.31 -9.96 -9.79
C VAL A 87 2.76 -9.02 -8.66
N ALA A 88 3.63 -8.06 -8.96
CA ALA A 88 4.11 -7.10 -7.96
C ALA A 88 2.99 -6.15 -7.49
N ARG A 89 2.08 -5.76 -8.40
CA ARG A 89 0.95 -4.87 -8.12
C ARG A 89 -0.09 -5.58 -7.24
N ASP A 90 -0.41 -6.84 -7.54
CA ASP A 90 -1.30 -7.67 -6.73
C ASP A 90 -0.75 -7.88 -5.30
N ALA A 91 0.57 -8.11 -5.18
CA ALA A 91 1.24 -8.24 -3.89
C ALA A 91 1.16 -6.93 -3.08
N LEU A 92 1.41 -5.77 -3.71
CA LEU A 92 1.26 -4.48 -3.06
C LEU A 92 -0.18 -4.20 -2.64
N SER A 93 -1.16 -4.49 -3.51
CA SER A 93 -2.58 -4.35 -3.15
C SER A 93 -2.96 -5.21 -1.95
N THR A 94 -2.40 -6.41 -1.83
CA THR A 94 -2.63 -7.30 -0.68
C THR A 94 -1.99 -6.74 0.59
N ALA A 95 -0.74 -6.28 0.52
CA ALA A 95 -0.04 -5.70 1.66
C ALA A 95 -0.71 -4.43 2.18
N LEU A 96 -1.23 -3.57 1.29
CA LEU A 96 -1.98 -2.38 1.68
C LEU A 96 -3.30 -2.72 2.36
N ALA A 97 -4.01 -3.76 1.91
CA ALA A 97 -5.24 -4.21 2.57
C ALA A 97 -4.99 -4.78 3.98
N GLU A 98 -3.85 -5.44 4.18
CA GLU A 98 -3.40 -5.89 5.50
C GLU A 98 -3.05 -4.70 6.39
N LEU A 99 -2.29 -3.73 5.87
CA LEU A 99 -1.95 -2.50 6.59
C LEU A 99 -3.18 -1.69 6.99
N ASP A 100 -4.18 -1.57 6.11
CA ASP A 100 -5.47 -0.92 6.40
C ASP A 100 -6.18 -1.59 7.59
N THR A 101 -6.17 -2.92 7.63
CA THR A 101 -6.81 -3.71 8.69
C THR A 101 -6.12 -3.50 10.04
N VAL A 102 -4.79 -3.64 10.07
CA VAL A 102 -4.01 -3.48 11.31
C VAL A 102 -4.05 -2.02 11.81
N SER A 103 -4.06 -1.04 10.90
CA SER A 103 -4.18 0.37 11.25
C SER A 103 -5.54 0.68 11.91
N ALA A 104 -6.63 0.11 11.40
CA ALA A 104 -7.95 0.29 11.98
C ALA A 104 -8.04 -0.32 13.41
N ASP A 105 -7.47 -1.50 13.61
CA ASP A 105 -7.40 -2.15 14.93
C ASP A 105 -6.53 -1.32 15.91
N ALA A 106 -5.42 -0.75 15.41
CA ALA A 106 -4.55 0.15 16.17
C ALA A 106 -5.25 1.44 16.59
N GLU A 107 -5.98 2.10 15.69
CA GLU A 107 -6.75 3.31 16.01
C GLU A 107 -7.84 3.03 17.05
N GLN A 108 -8.54 1.91 16.95
CA GLN A 108 -9.54 1.51 17.94
C GLN A 108 -8.88 1.27 19.31
N THR A 109 -7.80 0.49 19.35
CA THR A 109 -7.10 0.16 20.60
C THR A 109 -6.52 1.41 21.26
N LEU A 110 -5.97 2.34 20.48
CA LEU A 110 -5.46 3.63 20.94
C LEU A 110 -6.57 4.46 21.62
N ALA A 111 -7.76 4.52 21.03
CA ALA A 111 -8.90 5.23 21.60
C ALA A 111 -9.39 4.61 22.92
N GLU A 112 -9.46 3.27 22.98
CA GLU A 112 -9.85 2.53 24.19
C GLU A 112 -8.83 2.72 25.33
N ALA A 113 -7.53 2.59 25.03
CA ALA A 113 -6.44 2.81 25.97
C ALA A 113 -6.41 4.24 26.52
N SER A 114 -6.60 5.23 25.64
CA SER A 114 -6.65 6.65 26.04
C SER A 114 -7.81 6.93 26.98
N ALA A 115 -8.99 6.35 26.72
CA ALA A 115 -10.14 6.46 27.59
C ALA A 115 -9.91 5.80 28.97
N LEU A 116 -9.26 4.62 28.98
CA LEU A 116 -8.90 3.92 30.21
C LEU A 116 -7.91 4.73 31.05
N LEU A 117 -6.88 5.31 30.43
CA LEU A 117 -5.89 6.15 31.09
C LEU A 117 -6.52 7.42 31.70
N ALA A 118 -7.41 8.08 30.96
CA ALA A 118 -8.15 9.24 31.45
C ALA A 118 -9.03 8.86 32.66
N GLY A 119 -9.79 7.78 32.57
CA GLY A 119 -10.63 7.29 33.68
C GLY A 119 -9.81 6.88 34.91
N ALA A 120 -8.60 6.34 34.70
CA ALA A 120 -7.69 6.05 35.80
C ALA A 120 -7.20 7.34 36.48
N THR A 121 -7.03 8.45 35.78
CA THR A 121 -6.53 9.72 36.36
C THR A 121 -7.53 10.37 37.32
N ASP A 122 -8.83 10.14 37.10
CA ASP A 122 -9.93 10.71 37.88
C ASP A 122 -10.34 9.87 39.12
N LEU A 123 -9.52 8.87 39.49
CA LEU A 123 -9.81 8.00 40.63
C LEU A 123 -9.85 8.76 41.96
N ASP A 124 -10.92 8.55 42.73
CA ASP A 124 -11.13 9.15 44.05
C ASP A 124 -10.16 8.58 45.10
N ASP A 125 -9.73 9.42 46.05
CA ASP A 125 -8.89 9.04 47.18
C ASP A 125 -9.56 8.01 48.12
N SER A 126 -10.88 7.80 47.97
CA SER A 126 -11.68 6.87 48.77
C SER A 126 -11.59 5.40 48.34
N LEU A 127 -10.89 5.08 47.25
CA LEU A 127 -10.77 3.72 46.73
C LEU A 127 -10.01 2.78 47.67
N SER A 128 -10.41 1.51 47.65
CA SER A 128 -9.70 0.47 48.38
C SER A 128 -8.38 0.11 47.66
N PRO A 129 -7.37 -0.41 48.38
CA PRO A 129 -6.13 -0.90 47.75
C PRO A 129 -6.38 -1.93 46.64
N ASP A 130 -7.41 -2.77 46.77
CA ASP A 130 -7.75 -3.80 45.79
C ASP A 130 -8.30 -3.18 44.50
N ASP A 131 -9.12 -2.12 44.60
CA ASP A 131 -9.62 -1.40 43.41
C ASP A 131 -8.46 -0.71 42.66
N VAL A 132 -7.53 -0.10 43.41
CA VAL A 132 -6.33 0.54 42.84
C VAL A 132 -5.48 -0.47 42.07
N ARG A 133 -5.26 -1.67 42.63
CA ARG A 133 -4.54 -2.75 41.95
C ARG A 133 -5.26 -3.28 40.73
N ALA A 134 -6.59 -3.42 40.81
CA ALA A 134 -7.38 -3.85 39.66
C ALA A 134 -7.26 -2.86 38.49
N THR A 135 -7.29 -1.55 38.77
CA THR A 135 -7.02 -0.53 37.73
C THR A 135 -5.58 -0.62 37.23
N ALA A 136 -4.59 -0.76 38.11
CA ALA A 136 -3.19 -0.90 37.70
C ALA A 136 -2.97 -2.12 36.79
N GLY A 137 -3.65 -3.23 37.07
CA GLY A 137 -3.65 -4.44 36.24
C GLY A 137 -4.28 -4.22 34.86
N ALA A 138 -5.45 -3.57 34.80
CA ALA A 138 -6.11 -3.24 33.54
C ALA A 138 -5.26 -2.32 32.65
N LEU A 139 -4.59 -1.32 33.24
CA LEU A 139 -3.65 -0.46 32.51
C LEU A 139 -2.42 -1.25 32.02
N GLY A 140 -1.94 -2.20 32.80
CA GLY A 140 -0.85 -3.09 32.40
C GLY A 140 -1.23 -3.97 31.21
N GLU A 141 -2.40 -4.62 31.26
CA GLU A 141 -2.93 -5.42 30.14
C GLU A 141 -3.13 -4.58 28.87
N ALA A 142 -3.64 -3.35 29.00
CA ALA A 142 -3.75 -2.42 27.89
C ALA A 142 -2.38 -2.06 27.30
N SER A 143 -1.38 -1.77 28.14
CA SER A 143 -0.02 -1.44 27.70
C SER A 143 0.64 -2.59 26.95
N ASP A 144 0.44 -3.83 27.42
CA ASP A 144 0.93 -5.03 26.76
C ASP A 144 0.25 -5.25 25.39
N SER A 145 -1.08 -5.07 25.33
CA SER A 145 -1.85 -5.15 24.08
C SER A 145 -1.37 -4.13 23.05
N MET A 146 -1.12 -2.88 23.47
CA MET A 146 -0.59 -1.84 22.59
C MET A 146 0.82 -2.17 22.09
N THR A 147 1.64 -2.80 22.92
CA THR A 147 3.01 -3.18 22.54
C THR A 147 3.01 -4.31 21.50
N ALA A 148 2.09 -5.27 21.62
CA ALA A 148 1.89 -6.30 20.60
C ALA A 148 1.40 -5.70 19.28
N LEU A 149 0.42 -4.80 19.36
CA LEU A 149 -0.16 -4.17 18.18
C LEU A 149 0.80 -3.19 17.47
N ASP A 150 1.66 -2.51 18.22
CA ASP A 150 2.76 -1.70 17.67
C ASP A 150 3.73 -2.55 16.84
N ALA A 151 4.05 -3.76 17.30
CA ALA A 151 4.88 -4.71 16.55
C ALA A 151 4.17 -5.21 15.29
N ASP A 152 2.89 -5.59 15.38
CA ASP A 152 2.11 -6.03 14.22
C ASP A 152 1.96 -4.91 13.17
N LEU A 153 1.74 -3.67 13.62
CA LEU A 153 1.66 -2.49 12.74
C LEU A 153 3.00 -2.18 12.07
N ALA A 154 4.12 -2.30 12.80
CA ALA A 154 5.45 -2.12 12.24
C ALA A 154 5.74 -3.18 11.16
N ASP A 155 5.43 -4.46 11.42
CA ASP A 155 5.61 -5.55 10.45
C ASP A 155 4.75 -5.35 9.20
N ALA A 156 3.48 -4.95 9.35
CA ALA A 156 2.59 -4.64 8.22
C ALA A 156 3.11 -3.44 7.40
N THR A 157 3.60 -2.40 8.08
CA THR A 157 4.17 -1.20 7.45
C THR A 157 5.42 -1.56 6.63
N ASP A 158 6.32 -2.38 7.18
CA ASP A 158 7.50 -2.86 6.47
C ASP A 158 7.14 -3.77 5.29
N GLY A 159 6.10 -4.60 5.42
CA GLY A 159 5.53 -5.38 4.33
C GLY A 159 5.04 -4.52 3.16
N ALA A 160 4.27 -3.47 3.46
CA ALA A 160 3.79 -2.50 2.46
C ALA A 160 4.95 -1.77 1.76
N ARG A 161 6.00 -1.38 2.50
CA ARG A 161 7.20 -0.76 1.93
C ARG A 161 7.97 -1.69 1.01
N ALA A 162 8.18 -2.94 1.43
CA ALA A 162 8.87 -3.94 0.62
C ALA A 162 8.11 -4.20 -0.69
N ALA A 163 6.78 -4.34 -0.63
CA ALA A 163 5.94 -4.49 -1.81
C ALA A 163 5.97 -3.23 -2.70
N THR A 164 5.98 -2.04 -2.11
CA THR A 164 6.12 -0.77 -2.84
C THR A 164 7.44 -0.69 -3.60
N ALA A 165 8.54 -1.11 -2.98
CA ALA A 165 9.84 -1.21 -3.65
C ALA A 165 9.81 -2.22 -4.81
N ALA A 166 9.18 -3.38 -4.61
CA ALA A 166 9.05 -4.40 -5.65
C ALA A 166 8.26 -3.90 -6.88
N VAL A 167 7.20 -3.10 -6.69
CA VAL A 167 6.48 -2.45 -7.80
C VAL A 167 7.37 -1.46 -8.55
N ARG A 168 8.15 -0.64 -7.84
CA ARG A 168 9.10 0.30 -8.46
C ARG A 168 10.18 -0.43 -9.26
N ASP A 169 10.70 -1.55 -8.74
CA ASP A 169 11.65 -2.41 -9.44
C ASP A 169 11.03 -3.05 -10.69
N ALA A 170 9.76 -3.48 -10.63
CA ALA A 170 9.03 -4.02 -11.77
C ALA A 170 8.83 -2.96 -12.88
N VAL A 171 8.55 -1.71 -12.51
CA VAL A 171 8.48 -0.58 -13.46
C VAL A 171 9.84 -0.32 -14.10
N ALA A 172 10.92 -0.30 -13.31
CA ALA A 172 12.27 -0.12 -13.85
C ALA A 172 12.65 -1.26 -14.82
N ALA A 173 12.27 -2.51 -14.52
CA ALA A 173 12.49 -3.65 -15.40
C ALA A 173 11.70 -3.53 -16.71
N HIS A 174 10.45 -3.08 -16.64
CA HIS A 174 9.63 -2.79 -17.82
C HIS A 174 10.27 -1.70 -18.71
N ASP A 175 10.69 -0.59 -18.12
CA ASP A 175 11.31 0.52 -18.85
C ASP A 175 12.64 0.09 -19.49
N ALA A 176 13.45 -0.72 -18.80
CA ALA A 176 14.69 -1.28 -19.34
C ALA A 176 14.42 -2.25 -20.50
N TRP A 177 13.36 -3.07 -20.40
CA TRP A 177 12.92 -3.95 -21.47
C TRP A 177 12.49 -3.15 -22.70
N LEU A 178 11.68 -2.10 -22.54
CA LEU A 178 11.28 -1.22 -23.63
C LEU A 178 12.48 -0.58 -24.34
N GLU A 179 13.47 -0.11 -23.58
CA GLU A 179 14.68 0.50 -24.15
C GLU A 179 15.49 -0.52 -24.96
N GLN A 180 15.70 -1.73 -24.41
CA GLN A 180 16.39 -2.81 -25.12
C GLN A 180 15.68 -3.15 -26.44
N MET A 181 14.35 -3.20 -26.42
CA MET A 181 13.55 -3.47 -27.59
C MET A 181 13.64 -2.37 -28.64
N ARG A 182 13.53 -1.10 -28.23
CA ARG A 182 13.67 0.07 -29.11
C ARG A 182 15.07 0.17 -29.74
N ALA A 183 16.09 -0.32 -29.06
CA ALA A 183 17.45 -0.38 -29.61
C ALA A 183 17.59 -1.40 -30.75
N GLY A 184 16.82 -2.50 -30.72
CA GLY A 184 16.82 -3.55 -31.74
C GLY A 184 15.71 -3.44 -32.80
N ALA A 185 14.73 -2.56 -32.59
CA ALA A 185 13.56 -2.44 -33.44
C ALA A 185 13.86 -1.85 -34.82
N TYR A 186 13.06 -2.25 -35.82
CA TYR A 186 13.01 -1.57 -37.11
C TYR A 186 12.49 -0.15 -36.93
N ARG A 187 13.04 0.82 -37.65
CA ARG A 187 12.61 2.23 -37.58
C ARG A 187 11.98 2.64 -38.90
N GLU A 188 10.79 3.20 -38.82
CA GLU A 188 10.05 3.69 -39.97
C GLU A 188 9.61 5.13 -39.71
N HIS A 189 9.90 6.02 -40.66
CA HIS A 189 9.50 7.42 -40.58
C HIS A 189 8.15 7.61 -41.25
N VAL A 190 7.14 8.09 -40.50
CA VAL A 190 5.85 8.48 -41.05
C VAL A 190 5.90 9.97 -41.38
N TRP A 191 6.17 10.31 -42.64
CA TRP A 191 6.56 11.68 -43.00
C TRP A 191 5.37 12.64 -43.19
N ALA A 192 4.20 12.11 -43.56
CA ALA A 192 3.00 12.90 -43.81
C ALA A 192 1.72 12.11 -43.52
N ALA A 193 0.62 12.84 -43.34
CA ALA A 193 -0.73 12.29 -43.42
C ALA A 193 -1.33 12.70 -44.77
N GLY A 194 -1.95 11.76 -45.48
CA GLY A 194 -2.38 12.01 -46.85
C GLY A 194 -2.84 10.77 -47.60
N TRP A 195 -2.60 10.76 -48.91
CA TRP A 195 -3.01 9.70 -49.82
C TRP A 195 -1.96 9.50 -50.93
N THR A 196 -2.39 9.30 -52.18
CA THR A 196 -1.53 8.98 -53.32
C THR A 196 -0.41 9.98 -53.57
N PRO A 197 -0.62 11.32 -53.58
CA PRO A 197 0.48 12.25 -53.83
C PRO A 197 1.60 12.13 -52.80
N GLU A 198 1.24 11.89 -51.55
CA GLU A 198 2.20 11.69 -50.48
C GLU A 198 2.89 10.32 -50.61
N LEU A 199 2.14 9.24 -50.89
CA LEU A 199 2.74 7.92 -51.09
C LEU A 199 3.74 7.92 -52.25
N ASP A 200 3.39 8.54 -53.37
CA ASP A 200 4.23 8.62 -54.57
C ASP A 200 5.51 9.45 -54.35
N ALA A 201 5.58 10.25 -53.28
CA ALA A 201 6.78 11.00 -52.95
C ALA A 201 7.91 10.12 -52.40
N CYS A 202 7.61 8.92 -51.90
CA CYS A 202 8.58 7.96 -51.36
C CYS A 202 9.55 8.57 -50.34
N GLN A 203 9.01 9.30 -49.38
CA GLN A 203 9.76 9.95 -48.28
C GLN A 203 9.56 9.23 -46.94
N GLY A 204 9.00 8.02 -46.96
CA GLY A 204 8.61 7.23 -45.81
C GLY A 204 7.12 6.90 -45.84
N SER A 205 6.66 6.20 -44.81
CA SER A 205 5.26 5.87 -44.65
C SER A 205 4.35 7.11 -44.57
N VAL A 206 3.12 6.94 -45.04
CA VAL A 206 2.06 7.95 -45.01
C VAL A 206 0.93 7.47 -44.13
N ASP A 207 0.45 8.31 -43.22
CA ASP A 207 -0.77 8.08 -42.45
C ASP A 207 -2.01 8.23 -43.35
N LEU A 208 -2.69 7.10 -43.56
CA LEU A 208 -3.90 6.95 -44.36
C LEU A 208 -5.18 6.92 -43.53
N THR A 209 -5.10 7.21 -42.23
CA THR A 209 -6.22 7.05 -41.29
C THR A 209 -7.48 7.77 -41.75
N ALA A 210 -7.35 8.99 -42.28
CA ALA A 210 -8.49 9.76 -42.78
C ALA A 210 -9.18 9.10 -43.98
N ALA A 211 -8.43 8.41 -44.84
CA ALA A 211 -8.96 7.73 -46.02
C ALA A 211 -9.56 6.35 -45.69
N TYR A 212 -9.01 5.66 -44.69
CA TYR A 212 -9.47 4.33 -44.27
C TYR A 212 -10.53 4.34 -43.18
N GLY A 213 -10.65 5.44 -42.44
CA GLY A 213 -11.57 5.52 -41.29
C GLY A 213 -11.10 4.70 -40.08
N LEU A 214 -9.87 4.19 -40.11
CA LEU A 214 -9.21 3.44 -39.05
C LEU A 214 -7.70 3.74 -39.08
N PRO A 215 -6.97 3.57 -37.97
CA PRO A 215 -5.53 3.81 -37.92
C PRO A 215 -4.76 2.96 -38.94
N ALA A 216 -4.16 3.60 -39.93
CA ALA A 216 -3.36 2.92 -40.93
C ALA A 216 -2.25 3.80 -41.50
N ILE A 217 -1.10 3.20 -41.76
CA ILE A 217 -0.01 3.78 -42.54
C ILE A 217 0.28 2.91 -43.77
N ALA A 218 0.87 3.50 -44.80
CA ALA A 218 1.27 2.75 -45.98
C ALA A 218 2.55 3.29 -46.61
N GLU A 219 3.22 2.43 -47.38
CA GLU A 219 4.36 2.81 -48.22
C GLU A 219 4.45 1.87 -49.43
N HIS A 220 4.96 2.41 -50.53
CA HIS A 220 5.23 1.66 -51.74
C HIS A 220 6.32 0.60 -51.49
N TRP A 221 6.12 -0.58 -52.05
CA TRP A 221 7.06 -1.69 -51.92
C TRP A 221 8.48 -1.34 -52.40
N SER A 222 8.58 -0.63 -53.52
CA SER A 222 9.85 -0.23 -54.11
C SER A 222 10.59 0.84 -53.30
N CYS A 223 9.90 1.50 -52.37
CA CYS A 223 10.45 2.53 -51.50
C CYS A 223 10.97 1.83 -50.24
N THR A 224 10.43 2.05 -49.03
CA THR A 224 10.86 1.27 -47.85
C THR A 224 9.97 0.05 -47.57
N GLY A 225 8.83 -0.11 -48.26
CA GLY A 225 7.84 -1.11 -47.84
C GLY A 225 8.24 -2.57 -47.96
N LYS A 226 9.20 -2.92 -48.82
CA LYS A 226 9.77 -4.28 -48.86
C LYS A 226 10.53 -4.66 -47.57
N GLU A 227 11.06 -3.67 -46.85
CA GLU A 227 11.91 -3.84 -45.66
C GLU A 227 11.10 -3.88 -44.38
N PHE A 228 9.85 -3.41 -44.42
CA PHE A 228 8.97 -3.41 -43.27
C PHE A 228 8.76 -4.86 -42.74
N PRO A 229 8.96 -5.09 -41.43
CA PRO A 229 8.83 -6.42 -40.85
C PRO A 229 7.37 -6.89 -40.91
N ARG A 230 7.20 -8.15 -41.31
CA ARG A 230 5.89 -8.80 -41.50
C ARG A 230 5.70 -10.02 -40.61
N GLU A 231 6.75 -10.43 -39.91
CA GLU A 231 6.74 -11.58 -39.02
C GLU A 231 6.24 -11.17 -37.65
N ALA A 232 5.36 -11.99 -37.08
CA ALA A 232 4.80 -11.74 -35.75
C ALA A 232 5.91 -11.71 -34.69
N GLY A 233 5.84 -10.74 -33.77
CA GLY A 233 6.81 -10.54 -32.70
C GLY A 233 7.98 -9.61 -33.05
N ALA A 234 8.11 -9.17 -34.31
CA ALA A 234 9.03 -8.09 -34.64
C ALA A 234 8.56 -6.77 -34.01
N PHE A 235 9.50 -5.86 -33.73
CA PHE A 235 9.20 -4.54 -33.19
C PHE A 235 9.53 -3.44 -34.18
N VAL A 236 8.65 -2.44 -34.22
CA VAL A 236 8.74 -1.26 -35.06
C VAL A 236 8.65 -0.03 -34.18
N VAL A 237 9.57 0.90 -34.37
CA VAL A 237 9.49 2.25 -33.79
C VAL A 237 9.13 3.19 -34.93
N LEU A 238 7.98 3.85 -34.77
CA LEU A 238 7.50 4.89 -35.67
C LEU A 238 7.87 6.26 -35.13
N ASP A 239 8.28 7.16 -36.01
CA ASP A 239 8.45 8.59 -35.74
C ASP A 239 7.81 9.45 -36.84
N GLY A 240 7.78 10.78 -36.66
CA GLY A 240 7.15 11.71 -37.61
C GLY A 240 5.72 12.10 -37.22
N VAL A 241 4.80 12.15 -38.18
CA VAL A 241 3.40 12.57 -37.93
C VAL A 241 2.61 11.55 -37.11
N LEU A 242 3.04 10.29 -37.14
CA LEU A 242 2.53 9.21 -36.30
C LEU A 242 3.74 8.55 -35.63
N ALA A 243 3.74 8.49 -34.30
CA ALA A 243 4.85 7.97 -33.53
C ALA A 243 4.39 6.94 -32.49
N GLY A 244 5.29 6.05 -32.11
CA GLY A 244 5.06 5.05 -31.07
C GLY A 244 5.86 3.78 -31.31
N THR A 245 5.83 2.89 -30.32
CA THR A 245 6.46 1.57 -30.40
C THR A 245 5.38 0.51 -30.61
N TYR A 246 5.54 -0.31 -31.63
CA TYR A 246 4.56 -1.31 -32.04
C TYR A 246 5.19 -2.70 -32.15
N ARG A 247 4.43 -3.72 -31.75
CA ARG A 247 4.70 -5.12 -32.07
C ARG A 247 3.95 -5.49 -33.34
N VAL A 248 4.63 -6.16 -34.27
CA VAL A 248 4.02 -6.78 -35.43
C VAL A 248 3.24 -8.02 -35.01
N ASP A 249 1.94 -8.07 -35.32
CA ASP A 249 1.11 -9.25 -35.09
C ASP A 249 1.10 -10.20 -36.32
N GLY A 250 1.62 -9.71 -37.45
CA GLY A 250 1.75 -10.43 -38.71
C GLY A 250 0.88 -9.85 -39.82
N ILE A 251 0.83 -10.52 -40.97
CA ILE A 251 -0.08 -10.16 -42.06
C ILE A 251 -1.51 -10.58 -41.66
N ALA A 252 -2.36 -9.61 -41.34
CA ALA A 252 -3.76 -9.82 -40.97
C ALA A 252 -4.65 -10.08 -42.19
N ALA A 253 -4.33 -9.49 -43.34
CA ALA A 253 -5.00 -9.77 -44.61
C ALA A 253 -4.07 -9.56 -45.81
N MET A 254 -4.36 -10.28 -46.89
CA MET A 254 -3.84 -10.00 -48.23
C MET A 254 -5.03 -9.61 -49.10
N LEU A 255 -5.01 -8.39 -49.60
CA LEU A 255 -6.10 -7.78 -50.34
C LEU A 255 -5.71 -7.52 -51.81
N ASP A 256 -6.69 -7.48 -52.70
CA ASP A 256 -6.56 -7.05 -54.09
C ASP A 256 -7.22 -5.67 -54.25
N GLN A 257 -6.42 -4.64 -54.54
CA GLN A 257 -6.88 -3.25 -54.67
C GLN A 257 -7.97 -3.07 -55.75
N THR A 258 -8.11 -4.02 -56.68
CA THR A 258 -9.12 -3.96 -57.74
C THR A 258 -10.49 -4.51 -57.33
N THR A 259 -10.56 -5.32 -56.27
CA THR A 259 -11.80 -5.96 -55.82
C THR A 259 -12.18 -5.64 -54.38
N ASP A 260 -11.18 -5.52 -53.50
CA ASP A 260 -11.39 -5.27 -52.08
C ASP A 260 -11.51 -3.76 -51.81
N THR A 261 -12.22 -3.44 -50.75
CA THR A 261 -12.58 -2.07 -50.36
C THR A 261 -12.13 -1.77 -48.94
N VAL A 262 -12.33 -0.52 -48.48
CA VAL A 262 -12.05 -0.15 -47.09
C VAL A 262 -12.87 -0.95 -46.07
N ALA A 263 -14.02 -1.53 -46.48
CA ALA A 263 -14.82 -2.38 -45.61
C ALA A 263 -14.17 -3.75 -45.33
N ASP A 264 -13.20 -4.15 -46.16
CA ASP A 264 -12.49 -5.42 -46.06
C ASP A 264 -11.19 -5.29 -45.24
N LEU A 265 -10.85 -4.08 -44.78
CA LEU A 265 -9.70 -3.84 -43.93
C LEU A 265 -9.88 -4.51 -42.54
N PRO A 266 -8.86 -5.24 -42.04
CA PRO A 266 -8.89 -5.84 -40.71
C PRO A 266 -9.17 -4.80 -39.62
N GLN A 267 -10.11 -5.10 -38.74
CA GLN A 267 -10.53 -4.21 -37.64
C GLN A 267 -9.92 -4.66 -36.31
N GLY A 268 -9.90 -3.75 -35.33
CA GLY A 268 -9.52 -4.09 -33.94
C GLY A 268 -8.02 -4.14 -33.68
N HIS A 269 -7.21 -3.60 -34.59
CA HIS A 269 -5.77 -3.41 -34.41
C HIS A 269 -5.47 -1.94 -34.07
N ASP A 270 -4.39 -1.69 -33.33
CA ASP A 270 -4.00 -0.32 -32.98
C ASP A 270 -3.52 0.46 -34.20
N LEU A 271 -2.88 -0.24 -35.15
CA LEU A 271 -2.44 0.31 -36.43
C LEU A 271 -2.35 -0.79 -37.49
N LEU A 272 -2.65 -0.45 -38.73
CA LEU A 272 -2.31 -1.28 -39.89
C LEU A 272 -1.15 -0.66 -40.66
N TYR A 273 -0.28 -1.51 -41.19
CA TYR A 273 0.71 -1.12 -42.18
C TYR A 273 0.39 -1.79 -43.52
N GLN A 274 0.28 -1.00 -44.58
CA GLN A 274 0.01 -1.49 -45.92
C GLN A 274 1.24 -1.41 -46.82
N THR A 275 1.50 -2.49 -47.57
CA THR A 275 2.36 -2.45 -48.76
C THR A 275 1.94 -3.47 -49.82
N CYS A 276 2.26 -3.23 -51.09
CA CYS A 276 1.95 -4.14 -52.20
C CYS A 276 3.11 -5.08 -52.48
N ILE A 277 3.02 -6.36 -52.11
CA ILE A 277 4.12 -7.33 -52.27
C ILE A 277 4.62 -7.36 -53.72
N ASP A 278 5.93 -7.24 -53.90
CA ASP A 278 6.59 -7.15 -55.21
C ASP A 278 6.07 -6.03 -56.13
N GLY A 279 5.47 -4.98 -55.55
CA GLY A 279 4.84 -3.89 -56.29
C GLY A 279 3.52 -4.27 -56.99
N ASN A 280 2.93 -5.41 -56.64
CA ASN A 280 1.71 -5.91 -57.26
C ASN A 280 0.48 -5.53 -56.43
N SER A 281 -0.42 -4.72 -57.01
CA SER A 281 -1.65 -4.24 -56.34
C SER A 281 -2.67 -5.34 -56.03
N ARG A 282 -2.51 -6.54 -56.61
CA ARG A 282 -3.32 -7.73 -56.26
C ARG A 282 -2.87 -8.46 -55.01
N THR A 283 -1.75 -8.03 -54.42
CA THR A 283 -1.15 -8.63 -53.25
C THR A 283 -0.79 -7.54 -52.25
N MET A 284 -1.79 -6.76 -51.86
CA MET A 284 -1.69 -5.72 -50.85
C MET A 284 -1.71 -6.36 -49.45
N ALA A 285 -0.55 -6.40 -48.80
CA ALA A 285 -0.43 -6.90 -47.43
C ALA A 285 -0.89 -5.84 -46.44
N MET A 286 -1.80 -6.24 -45.55
CA MET A 286 -2.20 -5.48 -44.37
C MET A 286 -1.55 -6.13 -43.15
N VAL A 287 -0.47 -5.54 -42.66
CA VAL A 287 0.27 -5.97 -41.48
C VAL A 287 -0.36 -5.34 -40.25
N ALA A 288 -0.79 -6.16 -39.30
CA ALA A 288 -1.34 -5.68 -38.04
C ALA A 288 -0.26 -5.32 -37.03
N LEU A 289 -0.50 -4.25 -36.28
CA LEU A 289 0.40 -3.73 -35.26
C LEU A 289 -0.39 -3.53 -33.95
N THR A 290 0.19 -3.97 -32.84
CA THR A 290 -0.27 -3.69 -31.47
C THR A 290 0.70 -2.71 -30.83
N ARG A 291 0.21 -1.65 -30.21
CA ARG A 291 1.03 -0.66 -29.49
C ARG A 291 1.53 -1.25 -28.16
N VAL A 292 2.79 -0.96 -27.81
CA VAL A 292 3.44 -1.53 -26.60
C VAL A 292 4.05 -0.48 -25.66
N ASP A 293 3.75 0.80 -25.88
CA ASP A 293 4.22 1.91 -25.04
C ASP A 293 3.11 2.85 -24.57
#